data_AF-A0A257NCP2-F1
#
_entry.id   AF-A0A257NCP2-F1
#
_cell.length_a   1.000
_cell.length_b   1.000
_cell.length_c   1.000
_cell.angle_alpha   90.00
_cell.angle_beta   90.00
_cell.angle_gamma   90.00
#
_symmetry.space_group_name_H-M   'P 1'
#
loop_
_entity.id
_entity.type
_entity.pdbx_description
1 polymer ?
#
loop_
_entity_poly.entity_id
_entity_poly.type
_entity_poly.pdbx_seq_one_letter_code
_entity_poly.pdbx_strand_id
1 'polypeptide(L)'
;ALLEMTEKKLGMTAIINTKQQVSGIFTDGDLRRMLSKNLNIHTTSIMEVMTPQCAVIKANILAAEAMQIMERKKINALIVVDDQQHAVGALNMHDLIRAGIV
;
A
#
# COMPACT_ATOMS: atom_id res chain seq x y z
N ALA A 1 -4.64 9.56 -7.09
CA ALA A 1 -4.09 8.21 -6.86
C ALA A 1 -2.94 7.88 -7.83
N LEU A 2 -3.16 7.87 -9.16
CA LEU A 2 -2.11 7.47 -10.11
C LEU A 2 -0.87 8.37 -10.15
N LEU A 3 -1.06 9.69 -10.05
CA LEU A 3 0.04 10.64 -9.96
C LEU A 3 0.91 10.35 -8.71
N GLU A 4 0.27 10.20 -7.55
CA GLU A 4 0.92 9.88 -6.28
C GLU A 4 1.75 8.59 -6.36
N MET A 5 1.19 7.52 -6.94
CA MET A 5 1.91 6.24 -7.12
C MET A 5 3.16 6.42 -7.99
N THR A 6 3.07 7.26 -9.02
CA THR A 6 4.18 7.57 -9.92
C THR A 6 5.26 8.38 -9.20
N GLU A 7 4.87 9.40 -8.44
CA GLU A 7 5.79 10.26 -7.69
C GLU A 7 6.56 9.50 -6.61
N LYS A 8 5.87 8.61 -5.88
CA LYS A 8 6.47 7.85 -4.78
C LYS A 8 7.22 6.60 -5.24
N LYS A 9 7.02 6.15 -6.49
CA LYS A 9 7.68 4.95 -7.08
C LYS A 9 7.47 3.65 -6.29
N LEU A 10 6.40 3.57 -5.50
CA LEU A 10 6.10 2.41 -4.66
C LEU A 10 5.16 1.40 -5.33
N GLY A 11 4.54 1.76 -6.47
CA GLY A 11 3.50 0.93 -7.11
C GLY A 11 2.21 0.83 -6.28
N MET A 12 2.08 1.67 -5.25
CA MET A 12 0.90 1.75 -4.38
C MET A 12 0.73 3.15 -3.76
N THR A 13 -0.47 3.43 -3.29
CA THR A 13 -0.80 4.60 -2.47
C THR A 13 -1.79 4.21 -1.36
N ALA A 14 -1.67 4.83 -0.19
CA ALA A 14 -2.60 4.62 0.92
C ALA A 14 -3.83 5.51 0.76
N ILE A 15 -4.99 4.96 1.10
CA ILE A 15 -6.24 5.72 1.19
C ILE A 15 -6.50 6.05 2.64
N ILE A 16 -6.61 7.34 2.94
CA ILE A 16 -6.78 7.87 4.30
C ILE A 16 -8.23 8.34 4.47
N ASN A 17 -8.84 7.97 5.60
CA ASN A 17 -10.20 8.41 5.93
C ASN A 17 -10.23 9.81 6.57
N THR A 18 -11.43 10.29 6.88
CA THR A 18 -11.63 11.62 7.51
C THR A 18 -11.04 11.74 8.91
N LYS A 19 -10.73 10.62 9.58
CA LYS A 19 -10.05 10.56 10.88
C LYS A 19 -8.52 10.48 10.77
N GLN A 20 -7.95 10.70 9.57
CA GLN A 20 -6.52 10.57 9.27
C GLN A 20 -5.95 9.14 9.35
N GLN A 21 -6.83 8.12 9.41
CA GLN A 21 -6.40 6.72 9.55
C GLN A 21 -6.38 6.00 8.20
N VAL A 22 -5.51 5.00 8.07
CA VAL A 22 -5.44 4.14 6.88
C VAL A 22 -6.75 3.35 6.73
N SER A 23 -7.43 3.55 5.60
CA SER A 23 -8.67 2.86 5.24
C SER A 23 -8.45 1.75 4.21
N GLY A 24 -7.37 1.81 3.43
CA GLY A 24 -7.06 0.85 2.39
C GLY A 24 -5.84 1.25 1.57
N ILE A 25 -5.57 0.48 0.52
CA ILE A 25 -4.52 0.79 -0.47
C ILE A 25 -5.08 0.69 -1.88
N PHE A 26 -4.44 1.40 -2.79
CA PHE A 26 -4.62 1.22 -4.22
C PHE A 26 -3.26 0.95 -4.87
N THR A 27 -3.20 -0.10 -5.67
CA THR A 27 -1.95 -0.63 -6.27
C THR A 27 -2.04 -0.72 -7.79
N ASP A 28 -0.90 -0.94 -8.47
CA ASP A 28 -0.90 -1.24 -9.91
C ASP A 28 -1.76 -2.48 -10.25
N GLY A 29 -1.85 -3.43 -9.32
CA GLY A 29 -2.72 -4.60 -9.44
C GLY A 29 -4.21 -4.24 -9.45
N ASP A 30 -4.61 -3.28 -8.61
CA ASP A 30 -5.98 -2.75 -8.59
C ASP A 30 -6.27 -1.96 -9.87
N LEU A 31 -5.34 -1.11 -10.30
CA LEU A 31 -5.44 -0.38 -11.57
C LEU A 31 -5.63 -1.35 -12.74
N ARG A 32 -4.78 -2.38 -12.84
CA ARG A 32 -4.89 -3.40 -13.89
C ARG A 32 -6.27 -4.08 -13.86
N ARG A 33 -6.75 -4.49 -12.68
CA ARG A 33 -8.07 -5.11 -12.52
C ARG A 33 -9.21 -4.17 -12.91
N MET A 34 -9.10 -2.89 -12.57
CA MET A 34 -10.08 -1.86 -12.91
C MET A 34 -10.17 -1.66 -14.44
N LEU A 35 -9.01 -1.56 -15.11
CA LEU A 35 -8.95 -1.44 -16.57
C LEU A 35 -9.55 -2.66 -17.27
N SER A 36 -9.29 -3.89 -16.77
CA SER A 36 -9.89 -5.12 -17.32
C SER A 36 -11.42 -5.16 -17.19
N LYS A 37 -12.00 -4.39 -16.28
CA LYS A 37 -13.46 -4.26 -16.10
C LYS A 37 -14.07 -3.11 -16.92
N ASN A 38 -13.29 -2.43 -17.77
CA ASN A 38 -13.68 -1.24 -18.52
C ASN A 38 -14.25 -0.11 -17.63
N LEU A 39 -13.78 -0.02 -16.39
CA LEU A 39 -14.15 1.08 -15.50
C LEU A 39 -13.38 2.34 -15.89
N ASN A 40 -14.03 3.49 -15.78
CA ASN A 40 -13.43 4.78 -16.15
C ASN A 40 -12.60 5.34 -14.99
N ILE A 41 -11.28 5.41 -15.20
CA ILE A 41 -10.28 5.93 -14.25
C ILE A 41 -10.64 7.33 -13.71
N HIS A 42 -11.29 8.17 -14.52
CA HIS A 42 -11.58 9.56 -14.19
C HIS A 42 -12.85 9.74 -13.35
N THR A 43 -13.77 8.76 -13.37
CA THR A 43 -15.08 8.90 -12.72
C THR A 43 -15.33 7.87 -11.64
N THR A 44 -14.67 6.72 -11.68
CA THR A 44 -14.83 5.67 -10.68
C THR A 44 -14.25 6.12 -9.35
N SER A 45 -15.05 5.97 -8.28
CA SER A 45 -14.60 6.30 -6.93
C SER A 45 -13.47 5.36 -6.50
N ILE A 46 -12.45 5.90 -5.86
CA ILE A 46 -11.34 5.11 -5.33
C ILE A 46 -11.82 4.05 -4.31
N MET A 47 -12.92 4.34 -3.60
CA MET A 47 -13.53 3.43 -2.64
C MET A 47 -14.06 2.15 -3.27
N GLU A 48 -14.40 2.17 -4.56
CA GLU A 48 -14.93 1.02 -5.30
C GLU A 48 -13.83 0.08 -5.80
N VAL A 49 -12.59 0.58 -5.91
CA VAL A 49 -11.48 -0.12 -6.57
C VAL A 49 -10.26 -0.33 -5.68
N MET A 50 -10.20 0.31 -4.51
CA MET A 50 -9.16 0.06 -3.53
C MET A 50 -9.30 -1.32 -2.87
N THR A 51 -8.21 -1.84 -2.33
CA THR A 51 -8.24 -2.97 -1.39
C THR A 51 -8.45 -2.42 0.03
N PRO A 52 -9.63 -2.64 0.65
CA PRO A 52 -9.91 -2.20 2.02
C PRO A 52 -9.16 -3.07 3.03
N GLN A 53 -9.03 -2.58 4.27
CA GLN A 53 -8.42 -3.34 5.38
C GLN A 53 -7.06 -3.98 5.01
N CYS A 54 -6.22 -3.19 4.33
CA CYS A 54 -4.91 -3.60 3.89
C CYS A 54 -4.00 -3.98 5.07
N ALA A 55 -2.97 -4.79 4.79
CA ALA A 55 -1.95 -5.07 5.78
C ALA A 55 -1.15 -3.81 6.11
N VAL A 56 -1.03 -3.51 7.41
CA VAL A 56 -0.18 -2.45 7.94
C VAL A 56 0.77 -3.02 8.99
N ILE A 57 1.88 -2.33 9.23
CA ILE A 57 2.86 -2.64 10.26
C ILE A 57 3.15 -1.41 11.12
N LYS A 58 3.63 -1.64 12.34
CA LYS A 58 4.04 -0.56 13.24
C LYS A 58 5.44 -0.06 12.88
N ALA A 59 5.72 1.21 13.19
CA ALA A 59 7.01 1.83 12.93
C ALA A 59 8.20 1.18 13.66
N ASN A 60 7.96 0.43 14.73
CA ASN A 60 8.99 -0.24 15.53
C ASN A 60 9.23 -1.71 15.15
N ILE A 61 8.56 -2.23 14.11
CA ILE A 61 8.77 -3.62 13.66
C ILE A 61 10.16 -3.79 13.05
N LEU A 62 10.75 -4.98 13.17
CA LEU A 62 12.00 -5.28 12.47
C LEU A 62 11.75 -5.41 10.96
N ALA A 63 12.70 -4.95 10.14
CA ALA A 63 12.63 -5.06 8.69
C ALA A 63 12.49 -6.52 8.21
N ALA A 64 13.17 -7.47 8.88
CA ALA A 64 13.05 -8.90 8.60
C ALA A 64 11.62 -9.43 8.86
N GLU A 65 10.98 -9.00 9.94
CA GLU A 65 9.59 -9.37 10.24
C GLU A 65 8.62 -8.77 9.24
N ALA A 66 8.86 -7.52 8.80
CA ALA A 66 8.09 -6.90 7.73
C ALA A 66 8.18 -7.71 6.43
N MET A 67 9.37 -8.20 6.08
CA MET A 67 9.57 -9.08 4.92
C MET A 67 8.79 -10.39 5.06
N GLN A 68 8.85 -11.05 6.21
CA GLN A 68 8.07 -12.26 6.47
C GLN A 68 6.55 -12.04 6.34
N ILE A 69 6.05 -10.88 6.77
CA ILE A 69 4.65 -10.51 6.58
C ILE A 69 4.32 -10.37 5.09
N MET A 70 5.18 -9.69 4.34
CA MET A 70 5.04 -9.50 2.89
C MET A 70 4.99 -10.86 2.16
N GLU A 71 5.92 -11.77 2.44
CA GLU A 71 5.95 -13.12 1.85
C GLU A 71 4.69 -13.93 2.19
N ARG A 72 4.33 -14.00 3.47
CA ARG A 72 3.17 -14.76 3.94
C ARG A 72 1.87 -14.27 3.31
N LYS A 73 1.72 -12.95 3.16
CA LYS A 73 0.53 -12.33 2.57
C LYS A 73 0.61 -12.21 1.04
N LYS A 74 1.74 -12.58 0.42
CA LYS A 74 2.01 -12.43 -1.03
C LYS A 74 1.79 -11.00 -1.51
N ILE A 75 2.31 -10.03 -0.76
CA ILE A 75 2.27 -8.59 -1.08
C ILE A 75 3.70 -8.04 -1.13
N ASN A 76 3.93 -7.04 -1.96
CA ASN A 76 5.28 -6.48 -2.15
C ASN A 76 5.50 -5.15 -1.43
N ALA A 77 4.50 -4.67 -0.71
CA ALA A 77 4.57 -3.38 -0.06
C ALA A 77 3.67 -3.34 1.19
N LEU A 78 4.08 -2.52 2.16
CA LEU A 78 3.41 -2.36 3.44
C LEU A 78 3.35 -0.88 3.82
N ILE A 79 2.22 -0.47 4.38
CA ILE A 79 2.10 0.85 5.01
C ILE A 79 2.55 0.74 6.47
N VAL A 80 3.36 1.70 6.88
CA VAL A 80 3.83 1.86 8.25
C VAL A 80 2.92 2.83 8.97
N VAL A 81 2.39 2.43 10.12
CA VAL A 81 1.47 3.23 10.93
C VAL A 81 1.97 3.46 12.35
N ASP A 82 1.51 4.55 12.95
CA ASP A 82 1.68 4.86 14.38
C ASP A 82 0.65 4.13 15.27
N ASP A 83 0.56 4.52 16.54
CA ASP A 83 -0.39 3.97 17.50
C ASP A 83 -1.84 4.37 17.28
N GLN A 84 -2.06 5.46 16.57
CA GLN A 84 -3.37 6.00 16.23
C GLN A 84 -3.86 5.54 14.84
N GLN A 85 -3.09 4.68 14.15
CA GLN A 85 -3.34 4.19 12.77
C GLN A 85 -3.14 5.24 11.68
N HIS A 86 -2.38 6.30 11.94
CA HIS A 86 -1.97 7.24 10.92
C HIS A 86 -0.81 6.67 10.11
N ALA A 87 -0.81 6.90 8.79
CA ALA A 87 0.30 6.52 7.93
C ALA A 87 1.52 7.42 8.20
N VAL A 88 2.62 6.81 8.63
CA VAL A 88 3.90 7.49 8.90
C VAL A 88 5.01 7.09 7.94
N GLY A 89 4.78 6.07 7.10
CA GLY A 89 5.72 5.63 6.09
C GLY A 89 5.20 4.46 5.26
N ALA A 90 6.07 3.93 4.41
CA ALA A 90 5.80 2.74 3.62
C ALA A 90 7.10 1.99 3.34
N LEU A 91 7.00 0.68 3.14
CA LEU A 91 8.11 -0.19 2.74
C LEU A 91 7.74 -0.90 1.45
N ASN A 92 8.72 -1.06 0.56
CA ASN A 92 8.66 -1.95 -0.59
C ASN A 92 9.65 -3.11 -0.38
N MET A 93 9.25 -4.32 -0.75
CA MET A 93 10.09 -5.51 -0.69
C MET A 93 11.42 -5.33 -1.43
N HIS A 94 11.41 -4.65 -2.58
CA HIS A 94 12.62 -4.37 -3.35
C HIS A 94 13.61 -3.48 -2.58
N ASP A 95 13.13 -2.55 -1.76
CA ASP A 95 13.98 -1.69 -0.95
C ASP A 95 14.62 -2.49 0.19
N LEU A 96 13.88 -3.41 0.80
CA LEU A 96 14.40 -4.31 1.84
C LEU A 96 15.48 -5.25 1.30
N ILE A 97 15.25 -5.85 0.12
CA ILE A 97 16.24 -6.71 -0.55
C ILE A 97 17.50 -5.92 -0.90
N ARG A 98 17.35 -4.70 -1.44
CA ARG A 98 18.49 -3.81 -1.76
C ARG A 98 19.28 -3.41 -0.51
N ALA A 99 18.62 -3.30 0.63
CA ALA A 99 19.24 -3.03 1.92
C ALA A 99 19.94 -4.27 2.52
N GLY A 100 19.89 -5.43 1.87
CA GLY A 100 20.53 -6.66 2.32
C GLY A 100 19.72 -7.44 3.37
N ILE A 101 18.43 -7.13 3.53
CA ILE A 101 17.52 -7.93 4.35
C ILE A 101 17.08 -9.13 3.50
N VAL A 102 17.42 -10.34 3.95
CA VAL A 102 17.10 -11.64 3.33
C VAL A 102 16.79 -12.69 4.38
#